data_AF-A0A520XL25-F1
#
_entry.id   AF-A0A520XL25-F1
#
_cell.length_a   1.000
_cell.length_b   1.000
_cell.length_c   1.000
_cell.angle_alpha   90.00
_cell.angle_beta   90.00
_cell.angle_gamma   90.00
#
_symmetry.space_group_name_H-M   'P 1'
#
loop_
_entity.id
_entity.type
_entity.pdbx_description
1 polymer ?
#
loop_
_entity_poly.entity_id
_entity_poly.type
_entity_poly.pdbx_seq_one_letter_code
_entity_poly.pdbx_strand_id
1 'polypeptide(L)'
;MSVVSVDALPADPLAALRELTRGEAELEAVRRATVEAARDGGASWEQIGESLGVSRQSAWEYYSSDVRTKLEANVKANTDLSEADAMDLAVDEVRAVRRRRRNA
;
A
#
# COMPACT_ATOMS: atom_id res chain seq x y z
N MET A 1 -3.90 -25.56 6.04
CA MET A 1 -5.36 -25.32 6.13
C MET A 1 -5.82 -24.80 4.78
N SER A 2 -6.84 -25.40 4.16
CA SER A 2 -7.48 -24.80 2.98
C SER A 2 -8.42 -23.70 3.45
N VAL A 3 -8.26 -22.48 2.93
CA VAL A 3 -9.12 -21.34 3.27
C VAL A 3 -10.44 -21.41 2.49
N VAL A 4 -10.46 -22.15 1.37
CA VAL A 4 -11.63 -22.31 0.52
C VAL A 4 -12.23 -23.70 0.74
N SER A 5 -13.51 -23.74 1.10
CA SER A 5 -14.32 -24.96 1.13
C SER A 5 -14.97 -25.14 -0.24
N VAL A 6 -14.46 -26.07 -1.04
CA VAL A 6 -14.95 -26.34 -2.40
C VAL A 6 -16.42 -26.76 -2.39
N ASP A 7 -16.83 -27.48 -1.34
CA ASP A 7 -18.22 -27.95 -1.16
C ASP A 7 -19.21 -26.81 -0.86
N ALA A 8 -18.72 -25.60 -0.57
CA ALA A 8 -19.55 -24.42 -0.33
C ALA A 8 -19.77 -23.58 -1.60
N LEU A 9 -19.13 -23.93 -2.73
CA LEU A 9 -19.31 -23.21 -3.98
C LEU A 9 -20.65 -23.55 -4.64
N PRO A 10 -21.27 -22.59 -5.36
CA PRO A 10 -22.42 -22.87 -6.21
C PRO A 10 -22.14 -23.99 -7.22
N ALA A 11 -23.15 -24.82 -7.49
CA ALA A 11 -23.03 -25.90 -8.49
C ALA A 11 -22.91 -25.37 -9.93
N ASP A 12 -23.46 -24.18 -10.22
CA ASP A 12 -23.26 -23.50 -11.50
C ASP A 12 -21.82 -22.96 -11.59
N PRO A 13 -21.01 -23.40 -12.57
CA PRO A 13 -19.62 -22.98 -12.71
C PRO A 13 -19.45 -21.46 -12.86
N LEU A 14 -20.38 -20.76 -13.53
CA LEU A 14 -20.27 -19.31 -13.69
C LEU A 14 -20.57 -18.58 -12.37
N ALA A 15 -21.55 -19.06 -11.59
CA ALA A 15 -21.77 -18.56 -10.24
C ALA A 15 -20.56 -18.86 -9.33
N ALA A 16 -19.97 -20.05 -9.40
CA ALA A 16 -18.78 -20.40 -8.63
C ALA A 16 -17.59 -19.48 -8.94
N LEU A 17 -17.33 -19.16 -10.21
CA LEU A 17 -16.28 -18.21 -10.60
C LEU A 17 -16.51 -16.81 -10.04
N ARG A 18 -17.77 -16.34 -9.99
CA ARG A 18 -18.09 -15.03 -9.37
C ARG A 18 -17.83 -15.03 -7.87
N GLU A 19 -18.18 -16.11 -7.18
CA GLU A 19 -17.88 -16.26 -5.75
C GLU A 19 -16.38 -16.33 -5.47
N LEU A 20 -15.63 -17.08 -6.29
CA LEU A 20 -14.17 -17.13 -6.18
C LEU A 20 -13.55 -15.76 -6.40
N THR A 21 -13.99 -15.02 -7.41
CA THR A 21 -13.53 -13.64 -7.66
C THR A 21 -13.80 -12.72 -6.46
N ARG A 22 -14.96 -12.85 -5.81
CA ARG A 22 -15.28 -12.09 -4.60
C ARG A 22 -14.35 -12.47 -3.44
N GLY A 23 -14.16 -13.77 -3.22
CA GLY A 23 -13.24 -14.26 -2.20
C GLY A 23 -11.79 -13.82 -2.41
N GLU A 24 -11.32 -13.80 -3.67
CA GLU A 24 -10.00 -13.27 -4.01
C GLU A 24 -9.87 -11.79 -3.67
N ALA A 25 -10.90 -10.98 -3.96
CA ALA A 25 -10.91 -9.56 -3.60
C ALA A 25 -10.89 -9.34 -2.08
N GLU A 26 -11.63 -10.14 -1.32
CA GLU A 26 -11.64 -10.08 0.15
C GLU A 26 -10.28 -10.51 0.73
N LEU A 27 -9.70 -11.60 0.24
CA LEU A 27 -8.37 -12.06 0.63
C LEU A 27 -7.30 -11.03 0.30
N GLU A 28 -7.40 -10.37 -0.86
CA GLU A 28 -6.49 -9.30 -1.24
C GLU A 28 -6.58 -8.09 -0.31
N ALA A 29 -7.80 -7.70 0.10
CA ALA A 29 -7.99 -6.62 1.07
C ALA A 29 -7.35 -6.96 2.42
N VAL A 30 -7.55 -8.18 2.93
CA VAL A 30 -6.93 -8.65 4.19
C VAL A 30 -5.40 -8.69 4.06
N ARG A 31 -4.88 -9.17 2.93
CA ARG A 31 -3.44 -9.21 2.65
C ARG A 31 -2.83 -7.82 2.66
N ARG A 32 -3.48 -6.82 2.04
CA ARG A 32 -3.04 -5.41 2.07
C ARG A 32 -2.98 -4.86 3.49
N ALA A 33 -4.06 -5.01 4.26
CA ALA A 33 -4.10 -4.57 5.65
C ALA A 33 -3.00 -5.24 6.50
N THR A 34 -2.69 -6.50 6.23
CA THR A 34 -1.62 -7.23 6.92
C THR A 34 -0.23 -6.69 6.55
N VAL A 35 0.00 -6.37 5.27
CA VAL A 35 1.25 -5.74 4.80
C VAL A 35 1.42 -4.36 5.43
N GLU A 36 0.36 -3.56 5.51
CA GLU A 36 0.36 -2.26 6.20
C GLU A 36 0.73 -2.41 7.68
N ALA A 37 0.07 -3.32 8.40
CA ALA A 37 0.39 -3.60 9.80
C ALA A 37 1.83 -4.08 9.99
N ALA A 38 2.36 -4.90 9.07
CA ALA A 38 3.76 -5.33 9.11
C ALA A 38 4.73 -4.15 8.90
N ARG A 39 4.41 -3.24 7.97
CA ARG A 39 5.20 -2.01 7.73
C ARG A 39 5.18 -1.09 8.95
N ASP A 40 4.03 -0.90 9.58
CA ASP A 40 3.88 -0.11 10.80
C ASP A 40 4.62 -0.74 11.99
N GLY A 41 4.68 -2.07 12.03
CA GLY A 41 5.51 -2.83 12.97
C GLY A 41 7.02 -2.81 12.67
N GLY A 42 7.46 -2.12 11.61
CA GLY A 42 8.87 -1.96 11.25
C GLY A 42 9.46 -3.03 10.34
N ALA A 43 8.65 -3.98 9.83
CA ALA A 43 9.14 -4.99 8.90
C ALA A 43 9.67 -4.35 7.60
N SER A 44 10.79 -4.85 7.09
CA SER A 44 11.38 -4.37 5.85
C SER A 44 10.65 -4.92 4.62
N TRP A 45 10.77 -4.25 3.48
CA TRP A 45 10.22 -4.77 2.21
C TRP A 45 10.83 -6.10 1.77
N GLU A 46 12.05 -6.41 2.24
CA GLU A 46 12.70 -7.68 1.98
C GLU A 46 12.00 -8.81 2.73
N GLN A 47 11.77 -8.63 4.03
CA GLN A 47 11.03 -9.60 4.87
C GLN A 47 9.60 -9.82 4.37
N ILE A 48 8.93 -8.75 3.93
CA ILE A 48 7.59 -8.83 3.36
C ILE A 48 7.61 -9.57 2.03
N GLY A 49 8.54 -9.25 1.14
CA GLY A 49 8.69 -9.95 -0.15
C GLY A 49 8.93 -11.45 0.04
N GLU A 50 9.86 -11.81 0.92
CA GLU A 50 10.14 -13.21 1.28
C GLU A 50 8.90 -13.93 1.80
N SER A 51 8.16 -13.30 2.73
CA SER A 51 6.92 -13.88 3.30
C SER A 51 5.81 -14.08 2.26
N LEU A 52 5.79 -13.25 1.22
CA LEU A 52 4.83 -13.32 0.11
C LEU A 52 5.31 -14.20 -1.05
N GLY A 53 6.57 -14.67 -1.03
CA GLY A 53 7.18 -15.42 -2.14
C GLY A 53 7.48 -14.57 -3.38
N VAL A 54 7.69 -13.26 -3.22
CA VAL A 54 8.02 -12.32 -4.30
C VAL A 54 9.30 -11.55 -4.01
N SER A 55 9.88 -10.91 -5.03
CA SER A 55 11.04 -10.05 -4.80
C SER A 55 10.69 -8.82 -3.96
N ARG A 56 11.68 -8.28 -3.23
CA ARG A 56 11.57 -7.00 -2.52
C ARG A 56 11.04 -5.87 -3.41
N GLN A 57 11.55 -5.76 -4.65
CA GLN A 57 11.12 -4.74 -5.60
C GLN A 57 9.65 -4.94 -5.99
N SER A 58 9.25 -6.17 -6.33
CA SER A 58 7.87 -6.49 -6.68
C SER A 58 6.89 -6.17 -5.54
N ALA A 59 7.25 -6.50 -4.30
CA ALA A 59 6.44 -6.14 -3.14
C ALA A 59 6.32 -4.61 -2.98
N TRP A 60 7.44 -3.89 -3.03
CA TRP A 60 7.43 -2.43 -2.92
C TRP A 60 6.58 -1.78 -4.02
N GLU A 61 6.76 -2.17 -5.28
CA GLU A 61 6.01 -1.62 -6.42
C GLU A 61 4.50 -1.84 -6.26
N TYR A 62 4.11 -3.07 -5.93
CA TYR A 62 2.70 -3.44 -5.80
C TYR A 62 2.01 -2.69 -4.65
N TYR A 63 2.59 -2.69 -3.45
CA TYR A 63 1.94 -2.12 -2.27
C TYR A 63 2.17 -0.61 -2.11
N SER A 64 3.14 0.00 -2.80
CA SER A 64 3.29 1.47 -2.85
C SER A 64 2.44 2.14 -3.94
N SER A 65 1.89 1.36 -4.88
CA SER A 65 1.08 1.90 -5.99
C SER A 65 -0.17 2.64 -5.51
N ASP A 66 -0.88 2.09 -4.51
CA ASP A 66 -2.09 2.72 -3.96
C ASP A 66 -1.79 4.03 -3.23
N VAL A 67 -0.69 4.08 -2.46
CA VAL A 67 -0.20 5.31 -1.83
C VAL A 67 0.12 6.37 -2.90
N ARG A 68 0.74 5.96 -4.01
CA ARG A 68 1.03 6.85 -5.14
C ARG A 68 -0.25 7.38 -5.76
N THR A 69 -1.24 6.53 -6.02
CA THR A 69 -2.54 6.94 -6.58
C THR A 69 -3.30 7.88 -5.63
N LYS A 70 -3.33 7.59 -4.33
CA LYS A 70 -3.93 8.47 -3.32
C LYS A 70 -3.20 9.82 -3.23
N LEU A 71 -1.87 9.81 -3.31
CA LEU A 71 -1.07 11.03 -3.35
C LEU A 71 -1.39 11.87 -4.59
N GLU A 72 -1.43 11.25 -5.77
CA GLU A 72 -1.78 11.92 -7.03
C GLU A 72 -3.19 12.53 -6.98
N ALA A 73 -4.16 11.80 -6.43
CA ALA A 73 -5.53 12.30 -6.24
C ALA A 73 -5.57 13.51 -5.31
N ASN A 74 -4.85 13.46 -4.18
CA ASN A 74 -4.76 14.57 -3.24
C ASN A 74 -4.08 15.80 -3.84
N VAL A 75 -2.97 15.62 -4.58
CA VAL A 75 -2.28 16.71 -5.29
C VAL A 75 -3.22 17.36 -6.31
N LYS A 76 -3.99 16.56 -7.07
CA LYS A 76 -4.95 17.09 -8.05
C LYS A 76 -6.11 17.83 -7.38
N ALA A 77 -6.59 17.35 -6.23
CA ALA A 77 -7.66 17.98 -5.49
C ALA A 77 -7.23 19.29 -4.80
N ASN A 78 -5.94 19.42 -4.47
CA ASN A 78 -5.41 20.59 -3.80
C ASN A 78 -4.83 21.59 -4.81
N THR A 79 -5.71 22.40 -5.41
CA THR A 79 -5.34 23.46 -6.37
C THR A 79 -4.85 24.75 -5.70
N ASP A 80 -4.96 24.85 -4.38
CA ASP A 80 -4.70 26.08 -3.62
C ASP A 80 -3.22 26.29 -3.26
N LEU A 81 -2.38 25.26 -3.41
CA LEU A 81 -0.92 25.35 -3.24
C LEU A 81 -0.26 25.46 -4.61
N SER A 82 0.29 26.63 -4.91
CA SER A 82 1.11 26.78 -6.10
C SER A 82 2.41 25.98 -5.96
N GLU A 83 3.02 25.60 -7.08
CA GLU A 83 4.32 24.90 -7.09
C GLU A 83 5.41 25.71 -6.35
N ALA A 84 5.34 27.04 -6.41
CA ALA A 84 6.24 27.93 -5.69
C ALA A 84 6.05 27.84 -4.17
N ASP A 85 4.81 27.87 -3.69
CA ASP A 85 4.51 27.76 -2.26
C ASP A 85 4.88 26.37 -1.71
N ALA A 86 4.67 25.32 -2.50
CA ALA A 86 5.07 23.96 -2.16
C ALA A 86 6.61 23.83 -2.05
N MET A 87 7.37 24.48 -2.93
CA MET A 87 8.83 24.49 -2.88
C MET A 87 9.36 25.24 -1.67
N ASP A 88 8.79 26.41 -1.36
CA ASP A 88 9.20 27.20 -0.18
C ASP A 88 8.94 26.43 1.12
N LEU A 89 7.78 25.78 1.23
CA LEU A 89 7.45 24.91 2.36
C LEU A 89 8.46 23.76 2.53
N ALA A 90 8.82 23.10 1.43
CA ALA A 90 9.80 22.01 1.44
C ALA A 90 11.20 22.49 1.85
N VAL A 91 11.64 23.64 1.34
CA VAL A 91 12.92 24.27 1.69
C VAL A 91 12.97 24.61 3.17
N ASP A 92 11.90 25.16 3.72
CA ASP A 92 11.84 25.54 5.12
C ASP A 92 11.85 24.33 6.06
N GLU A 93 11.19 23.22 5.70
CA GLU A 93 11.28 21.99 6.50
C GLU A 93 12.71 21.40 6.46
N VAL A 94 13.37 21.39 5.30
CA VAL A 94 14.77 20.94 5.19
C VAL A 94 15.70 21.81 6.04
N ARG A 95 15.50 23.13 6.05
CA ARG A 95 16.24 24.06 6.91
C ARG A 95 15.98 23.77 8.39
N ALA A 96 14.74 23.49 8.77
CA ALA A 96 14.36 23.16 10.14
C ALA A 96 15.02 21.86 10.62
N VAL A 97 15.03 20.81 9.79
CA VAL A 97 15.71 19.53 10.08
C VAL A 97 17.21 19.71 10.25
N ARG A 98 17.85 20.52 9.38
CA ARG A 98 19.30 20.83 9.50
C ARG A 98 19.63 21.61 10.77
N ARG A 99 18.76 22.52 11.22
CA ARG A 99 18.92 23.21 12.50
C ARG A 99 18.81 22.22 13.67
N ARG A 100 17.81 21.33 13.67
CA ARG A 100 17.65 20.29 14.69
C ARG A 100 18.89 19.39 14.81
N ARG A 101 19.48 18.99 13.67
CA ARG A 101 20.70 18.14 13.65
C ARG A 101 22.00 18.84 14.08
N ARG A 102 22.08 20.17 14.02
CA ARG A 102 23.25 20.92 14.53
C ARG A 102 23.15 21.23 16.02
N ASN A 103 21.93 21.24 16.56
CA ASN A 103 21.64 21.57 17.95
C ASN A 103 21.42 20.31 18.82
N ALA A 104 21.56 19.11 18.23
CA ALA A 104 21.56 17.82 18.87
C ALA A 104 22.98 17.24 18.83
#